data_AF-A0A0D7AK45-F1
#
_entry.id   AF-A0A0D7AK45-F1
#
_cell.length_a   1.000
_cell.length_b   1.000
_cell.length_c   1.000
_cell.angle_alpha   90.00
_cell.angle_beta   90.00
_cell.angle_gamma   90.00
#
_symmetry.space_group_name_H-M   'P 1'
#
loop_
_entity.id
_entity.type
_entity.pdbx_description
1 polymer ?
#
loop_
_entity_poly.entity_id
_entity_poly.type
_entity_poly.pdbx_seq_one_letter_code
_entity_poly.pdbx_strand_id
1 'polypeptide(L)'
;ASPPVKRARRAKNADAPSVEKRGGRYRSKCPVAIQERYERVLSQRFYMVERRREGNALKEEFNVLGSTGNIYTVVINHTPRCDCPDASKGNHCKHIIFVFIKVLQVPRLSSHWFQKALLSSELEEIFTSAPVAPNAVTNARVQAAYSRAMGKDGKLAYPGSSSKSAPSALQNKRMPGVDDDCPICYESMHEEQEKNLVWCAECKNMLHAACFAQCHCTRQHQDLSCVYCRAKWIVQTSTHATPVGTTKEGYINIAAAAGIDPVRDESICEH
;
A
#
# COMPACT_ATOMS: atom_id res chain seq x y z
N ALA A 1 -52.11 38.29 22.02
CA ALA A 1 -50.83 37.62 21.78
C ALA A 1 -50.25 37.20 23.12
N SER A 2 -50.15 35.89 23.38
CA SER A 2 -49.60 35.37 24.64
C SER A 2 -48.06 35.29 24.55
N PRO A 3 -47.31 35.63 25.60
CA PRO A 3 -45.85 35.62 25.54
C PRO A 3 -45.31 34.18 25.53
N PRO A 4 -44.17 33.92 24.88
CA PRO A 4 -43.61 32.58 24.79
C PRO A 4 -42.96 32.16 26.12
N VAL A 5 -43.35 30.98 26.62
CA VAL A 5 -42.78 30.36 27.83
C VAL A 5 -41.33 29.97 27.57
N LYS A 6 -40.39 30.52 28.35
CA LYS A 6 -38.97 30.15 28.29
C LYS A 6 -38.79 28.72 28.80
N ARG A 7 -38.36 27.80 27.93
CA ARG A 7 -37.98 26.43 28.30
C ARG A 7 -36.76 26.46 29.21
N ALA A 8 -36.91 25.96 30.45
CA ALA A 8 -35.81 25.78 31.39
C ALA A 8 -34.81 24.74 30.86
N ARG A 9 -33.51 25.07 30.89
CA ARG A 9 -32.43 24.13 30.56
C ARG A 9 -32.32 23.09 31.67
N ARG A 10 -32.53 21.82 31.31
CA ARG A 10 -32.34 20.66 32.18
C ARG A 10 -30.86 20.57 32.60
N ALA A 11 -30.60 20.54 33.91
CA ALA A 11 -29.26 20.38 34.47
C ALA A 11 -28.66 19.03 34.06
N LYS A 12 -27.36 19.01 33.74
CA LYS A 12 -26.64 17.82 33.29
C LYS A 12 -26.17 17.04 34.52
N ASN A 13 -26.57 15.77 34.64
CA ASN A 13 -26.12 14.87 35.71
C ASN A 13 -24.59 14.73 35.72
N ALA A 14 -23.97 14.92 36.88
CA ALA A 14 -22.51 14.89 37.07
C ALA A 14 -21.91 13.47 37.09
N ASP A 15 -22.75 12.44 37.28
CA ASP A 15 -22.35 11.03 37.40
C ASP A 15 -22.50 10.21 36.10
N ALA A 16 -22.87 10.85 34.98
CA ALA A 16 -22.91 10.15 33.71
C ALA A 16 -21.49 9.98 33.15
N PRO A 17 -21.06 8.76 32.75
CA PRO A 17 -19.75 8.58 32.11
C PRO A 17 -19.66 9.52 30.90
N SER A 18 -18.57 10.30 30.85
CA SER A 18 -18.40 11.31 29.82
C SER A 18 -18.29 10.64 28.45
N VAL A 19 -19.35 10.75 27.65
CA VAL A 19 -19.35 10.25 26.27
C VAL A 19 -18.24 10.94 25.48
N GLU A 20 -17.32 10.15 24.93
CA GLU A 20 -16.22 10.64 24.09
C GLU A 20 -16.79 11.49 22.94
N LYS A 21 -16.25 12.70 22.78
CA LYS A 21 -16.65 13.59 21.69
C LYS A 21 -15.71 13.39 20.51
N ARG A 22 -16.28 13.13 19.34
CA ARG A 22 -15.52 13.09 18.08
C ARG A 22 -14.88 14.45 17.79
N GLY A 23 -13.62 14.46 17.39
CA GLY A 23 -12.87 15.66 16.99
C GLY A 23 -13.34 16.32 15.69
N GLY A 24 -14.49 15.93 15.14
CA GLY A 24 -15.03 16.44 13.89
C GLY A 24 -16.50 16.03 13.68
N ARG A 25 -17.17 16.68 12.73
CA ARG A 25 -18.55 16.32 12.36
C ARG A 25 -18.58 14.92 11.74
N TYR A 26 -19.45 14.06 12.28
CA TYR A 26 -19.73 12.75 11.69
C TYR A 26 -20.37 12.89 10.30
N ARG A 27 -19.89 12.10 9.36
CA ARG A 27 -20.42 12.02 7.99
C ARG A 27 -21.08 10.67 7.77
N SER A 28 -22.35 10.65 7.41
CA SER A 28 -23.06 9.40 7.08
C SER A 28 -22.85 8.94 5.63
N LYS A 29 -22.48 9.87 4.73
CA LYS A 29 -22.22 9.59 3.32
C LYS A 29 -20.83 10.11 2.92
N CYS A 30 -20.17 9.37 2.03
CA CYS A 30 -18.88 9.77 1.48
C CYS A 30 -19.03 11.05 0.63
N PRO A 31 -18.26 12.12 0.89
CA PRO A 31 -18.22 13.29 0.03
C PRO A 31 -17.68 12.95 -1.37
N VAL A 32 -18.20 13.60 -2.42
CA VAL A 32 -17.80 13.37 -3.83
C VAL A 32 -16.28 13.48 -4.02
N ALA A 33 -15.65 14.50 -3.48
CA ALA A 33 -14.20 14.69 -3.60
C ALA A 33 -13.37 13.58 -2.92
N ILE A 34 -13.91 12.89 -1.90
CA ILE A 34 -13.25 11.73 -1.28
C ILE A 34 -13.49 10.49 -2.14
N GLN A 35 -14.69 10.37 -2.72
CA GLN A 35 -15.05 9.28 -3.63
C GLN A 35 -14.16 9.25 -4.89
N GLU A 36 -13.92 10.40 -5.53
CA GLU A 36 -13.00 10.51 -6.68
C GLU A 36 -11.57 10.09 -6.32
N ARG A 37 -11.10 10.47 -5.11
CA ARG A 37 -9.78 10.04 -4.61
C ARG A 37 -9.76 8.54 -4.33
N TYR A 38 -10.87 7.97 -3.84
CA TYR A 38 -11.03 6.54 -3.64
C TYR A 38 -10.94 5.76 -4.96
N GLU A 39 -11.58 6.24 -6.02
CA GLU A 39 -11.48 5.63 -7.36
C GLU A 39 -10.04 5.62 -7.87
N ARG A 40 -9.29 6.71 -7.61
CA ARG A 40 -7.85 6.76 -7.90
C ARG A 40 -7.05 5.78 -7.05
N VAL A 41 -7.46 5.49 -5.81
CA VAL A 41 -6.82 4.44 -4.98
C VAL A 41 -7.03 3.04 -5.57
N LEU A 42 -8.18 2.81 -6.20
CA LEU A 42 -8.45 1.54 -6.87
C LEU A 42 -7.62 1.37 -8.14
N SER A 43 -7.55 2.40 -8.98
CA SER A 43 -6.88 2.34 -10.29
C SER A 43 -5.37 2.53 -10.23
N GLN A 44 -4.87 3.43 -9.38
CA GLN A 44 -3.45 3.72 -9.29
C GLN A 44 -2.73 2.69 -8.41
N ARG A 45 -1.45 2.47 -8.71
CA ARG A 45 -0.59 1.56 -7.96
C ARG A 45 0.05 2.32 -6.79
N PHE A 46 -0.04 1.74 -5.61
CA PHE A 46 0.55 2.23 -4.37
C PHE A 46 1.39 1.12 -3.75
N TYR A 47 2.46 1.50 -3.08
CA TYR A 47 3.31 0.55 -2.37
C TYR A 47 3.42 0.93 -0.90
N MET A 48 3.27 -0.07 -0.03
CA MET A 48 3.57 0.04 1.39
C MET A 48 5.04 -0.30 1.60
N VAL A 49 5.80 0.64 2.16
CA VAL A 49 7.23 0.52 2.41
C VAL A 49 7.51 0.03 3.83
N GLU A 50 6.78 0.58 4.80
CA GLU A 50 6.93 0.24 6.22
C GLU A 50 5.60 0.45 6.93
N ARG A 51 5.34 -0.40 7.93
CA ARG A 51 4.19 -0.32 8.82
C ARG A 51 4.71 -0.47 10.24
N ARG A 52 4.45 0.53 11.09
CA ARG A 52 4.87 0.54 12.50
C ARG A 52 3.67 0.70 13.41
N ARG A 53 3.43 -0.31 14.24
CA ARG A 53 2.41 -0.31 15.28
C ARG A 53 3.07 -0.15 16.65
N GLU A 54 2.69 0.88 17.38
CA GLU A 54 3.18 1.14 18.75
C GLU A 54 2.37 0.30 19.77
N GLY A 55 2.55 -1.02 19.77
CA GLY A 55 1.91 -1.92 20.75
C GLY A 55 0.39 -1.75 20.82
N ASN A 56 -0.14 -1.48 22.03
CA ASN A 56 -1.56 -1.24 22.29
C ASN A 56 -2.02 0.22 22.05
N ALA A 57 -1.19 1.08 21.46
CA ALA A 57 -1.61 2.44 21.15
C ALA A 57 -2.67 2.42 20.03
N LEU A 58 -3.68 3.30 20.14
CA LEU A 58 -4.64 3.62 19.07
C LEU A 58 -4.00 4.50 17.99
N LYS A 59 -2.79 4.11 17.56
CA LYS A 59 -1.95 4.83 16.63
C LYS A 59 -1.13 3.82 15.82
N GLU A 60 -1.15 4.00 14.50
CA GLU A 60 -0.31 3.23 13.59
C GLU A 60 0.28 4.15 12.50
N GLU A 61 1.56 3.96 12.20
CA GLU A 61 2.30 4.74 11.21
C GLU A 61 2.63 3.89 9.99
N PHE A 62 2.54 4.51 8.81
CA PHE A 62 2.71 3.86 7.52
C PHE A 62 3.56 4.74 6.60
N ASN A 63 4.53 4.14 5.92
CA ASN A 63 5.31 4.80 4.87
C ASN A 63 4.81 4.31 3.52
N VAL A 64 4.22 5.22 2.74
CA VAL A 64 3.53 4.92 1.47
C VAL A 64 4.25 5.59 0.32
N LEU A 65 4.54 4.81 -0.73
CA LEU A 65 5.08 5.34 -1.97
C LEU A 65 3.95 5.96 -2.81
N GLY A 66 4.11 7.23 -3.16
CA GLY A 66 3.23 7.96 -4.05
C GLY A 66 3.46 7.64 -5.53
N SER A 67 2.58 8.17 -6.38
CA SER A 67 2.58 7.91 -7.83
C SER A 67 3.80 8.44 -8.58
N THR A 68 4.57 9.36 -8.00
CA THR A 68 5.82 9.89 -8.56
C THR A 68 7.06 9.30 -7.87
N GLY A 69 6.89 8.28 -7.04
CA GLY A 69 7.97 7.65 -6.28
C GLY A 69 8.40 8.38 -5.01
N ASN A 70 7.75 9.48 -4.62
CA ASN A 70 7.98 10.11 -3.32
C ASN A 70 7.37 9.27 -2.19
N ILE A 71 8.04 9.20 -1.05
CA ILE A 71 7.52 8.53 0.14
C ILE A 71 6.80 9.54 1.04
N TYR A 72 5.60 9.17 1.45
CA TYR A 72 4.76 9.94 2.37
C TYR A 72 4.48 9.14 3.63
N THR A 73 4.49 9.82 4.78
CA THR A 73 4.16 9.25 6.08
C THR A 73 2.69 9.47 6.38
N VAL A 74 1.96 8.37 6.56
CA VAL A 74 0.55 8.36 6.97
C VAL A 74 0.48 7.89 8.42
N VAL A 75 -0.26 8.63 9.26
CA VAL A 75 -0.51 8.24 10.65
C VAL A 75 -2.01 8.11 10.84
N ILE A 76 -2.45 6.93 11.26
CA ILE A 76 -3.85 6.65 11.60
C ILE A 76 -3.97 6.64 13.13
N ASN A 77 -4.75 7.58 13.65
CA ASN A 77 -5.14 7.72 15.05
C ASN A 77 -6.50 8.47 15.10
N HIS A 78 -6.87 9.10 16.21
CA HIS A 78 -8.11 9.89 16.33
C HIS A 78 -8.28 10.96 15.25
N THR A 79 -7.20 11.44 14.63
CA THR A 79 -7.24 12.36 13.48
C THR A 79 -6.25 11.89 12.41
N PRO A 80 -6.71 11.07 11.44
CA PRO A 80 -5.86 10.56 10.37
C PRO A 80 -5.14 11.70 9.63
N ARG A 81 -3.83 11.55 9.45
CA ARG A 81 -2.98 12.58 8.83
C ARG A 81 -1.97 11.97 7.87
N CYS A 82 -1.53 12.79 6.91
CA CYS A 82 -0.51 12.46 5.94
C CYS A 82 0.34 13.71 5.69
N ASP A 83 1.63 13.56 5.43
CA ASP A 83 2.57 14.65 5.11
C ASP A 83 2.53 15.09 3.63
N CYS A 84 1.69 14.45 2.80
CA CYS A 84 1.62 14.80 1.38
C CYS A 84 0.97 16.18 1.11
N PRO A 85 1.26 16.81 -0.04
CA PRO A 85 0.73 18.15 -0.39
C PRO A 85 -0.80 18.28 -0.48
N ASP A 86 -1.54 17.19 -0.68
CA ASP A 86 -3.02 17.22 -0.67
C ASP A 86 -3.55 17.26 0.77
N ALA A 87 -2.88 16.55 1.69
CA ALA A 87 -3.25 16.52 3.10
C ALA A 87 -2.87 17.81 3.83
N SER A 88 -1.77 18.47 3.45
CA SER A 88 -1.38 19.77 4.01
C SER A 88 -2.42 20.87 3.73
N LYS A 89 -3.21 20.73 2.65
CA LYS A 89 -4.37 21.57 2.34
C LYS A 89 -5.62 21.24 3.16
N GLY A 90 -5.53 20.29 4.09
CA GLY A 90 -6.63 19.85 4.95
C GLY A 90 -7.56 18.80 4.32
N ASN A 91 -7.18 18.22 3.17
CA ASN A 91 -7.99 17.21 2.49
C ASN A 91 -7.73 15.80 3.01
N HIS A 92 -8.74 14.95 2.89
CA HIS A 92 -8.58 13.51 3.09
C HIS A 92 -7.93 12.90 1.83
N CYS A 93 -6.60 12.85 1.84
CA CYS A 93 -5.82 12.53 0.65
C CYS A 93 -5.91 11.04 0.25
N LYS A 94 -5.50 10.74 -0.99
CA LYS A 94 -5.46 9.37 -1.53
C LYS A 94 -4.61 8.40 -0.71
N HIS A 95 -3.55 8.87 -0.03
CA HIS A 95 -2.70 8.00 0.79
C HIS A 95 -3.40 7.51 2.06
N ILE A 96 -4.21 8.37 2.70
CA ILE A 96 -5.02 7.98 3.87
C ILE A 96 -6.07 6.95 3.45
N ILE A 97 -6.73 7.19 2.31
CA ILE A 97 -7.73 6.27 1.75
C ILE A 97 -7.09 4.92 1.39
N PHE A 98 -5.90 4.92 0.78
CA PHE A 98 -5.15 3.71 0.49
C PHE A 98 -4.88 2.89 1.74
N VAL A 99 -4.46 3.52 2.84
CA VAL A 99 -4.23 2.83 4.11
C VAL A 99 -5.52 2.23 4.66
N PHE A 100 -6.63 2.98 4.70
CA PHE A 100 -7.89 2.42 5.19
C PHE A 100 -8.39 1.25 4.33
N ILE A 101 -8.40 1.40 3.01
CA ILE A 101 -9.08 0.45 2.11
C ILE A 101 -8.19 -0.76 1.77
N LYS A 102 -6.92 -0.55 1.40
CA LYS A 102 -6.07 -1.63 0.91
C LYS A 102 -5.23 -2.29 2.00
N VAL A 103 -4.93 -1.57 3.08
CA VAL A 103 -3.97 -2.02 4.10
C VAL A 103 -4.70 -2.50 5.35
N LEU A 104 -5.55 -1.64 5.91
CA LEU A 104 -6.38 -1.95 7.06
C LEU A 104 -7.67 -2.69 6.66
N GLN A 105 -7.97 -2.74 5.37
CA GLN A 105 -9.13 -3.45 4.80
C GLN A 105 -10.46 -3.05 5.44
N VAL A 106 -10.60 -1.77 5.81
CA VAL A 106 -11.85 -1.22 6.33
C VAL A 106 -12.95 -1.43 5.29
N PRO A 107 -14.10 -2.04 5.66
CA PRO A 107 -15.18 -2.31 4.73
C PRO A 107 -15.66 -1.02 4.04
N ARG A 108 -15.87 -1.10 2.71
CA ARG A 108 -16.34 0.05 1.90
C ARG A 108 -17.66 0.65 2.39
N LEU A 109 -18.52 -0.18 2.96
CA LEU A 109 -19.82 0.21 3.51
C LEU A 109 -19.69 0.93 4.86
N SER A 110 -18.56 0.77 5.55
CA SER A 110 -18.30 1.49 6.78
C SER A 110 -18.02 2.96 6.49
N SER A 111 -18.43 3.84 7.41
CA SER A 111 -18.17 5.27 7.28
C SER A 111 -16.79 5.69 7.78
N HIS A 112 -16.06 4.80 8.48
CA HIS A 112 -14.81 5.14 9.17
C HIS A 112 -13.73 5.68 8.23
N TRP A 113 -13.60 5.11 7.03
CA TRP A 113 -12.52 5.43 6.09
C TRP A 113 -12.61 6.83 5.47
N PHE A 114 -13.73 7.54 5.63
CA PHE A 114 -13.90 8.93 5.17
C PHE A 114 -14.20 9.93 6.29
N GLN A 115 -14.12 9.51 7.57
CA GLN A 115 -14.24 10.44 8.68
C GLN A 115 -12.98 11.31 8.81
N LYS A 116 -13.17 12.57 9.19
CA LYS A 116 -12.06 13.48 9.51
C LYS A 116 -11.42 13.14 10.86
N ALA A 117 -12.21 12.61 11.79
CA ALA A 117 -11.76 12.21 13.11
C ALA A 117 -12.51 10.94 13.53
N LEU A 118 -11.81 10.04 14.23
CA LEU A 118 -12.30 8.75 14.71
C LEU A 118 -12.42 8.76 16.23
N LEU A 119 -13.33 7.97 16.76
CA LEU A 119 -13.45 7.66 18.19
C LEU A 119 -12.53 6.52 18.57
N SER A 120 -12.28 6.36 19.87
CA SER A 120 -11.43 5.28 20.39
C SER A 120 -12.01 3.91 20.04
N SER A 121 -13.32 3.73 20.19
CA SER A 121 -14.00 2.47 19.81
C SER A 121 -13.89 2.13 18.33
N GLU A 122 -13.91 3.14 17.45
CA GLU A 122 -13.78 2.92 16.01
C GLU A 122 -12.35 2.54 15.63
N LEU A 123 -11.35 3.15 16.29
CA LEU A 123 -9.95 2.79 16.08
C LEU A 123 -9.66 1.36 16.56
N GLU A 124 -10.23 0.97 17.71
CA GLU A 124 -10.14 -0.40 18.21
C GLU A 124 -10.75 -1.39 17.22
N GLU A 125 -11.94 -1.11 16.69
CA GLU A 125 -12.59 -1.94 15.67
C GLU A 125 -11.73 -2.07 14.41
N ILE A 126 -11.21 -0.95 13.89
CA ILE A 126 -10.33 -0.93 12.72
C ILE A 126 -9.06 -1.75 12.97
N PHE A 127 -8.39 -1.56 14.11
CA PHE A 127 -7.10 -2.21 14.36
C PHE A 127 -7.20 -3.68 14.77
N THR A 128 -8.34 -4.10 15.35
CA THR A 128 -8.65 -5.48 15.70
C THR A 128 -9.06 -6.29 14.47
N SER A 129 -9.83 -5.68 13.56
CA SER A 129 -10.22 -6.32 12.30
C SER A 129 -9.12 -6.27 11.23
N ALA A 130 -8.17 -5.34 11.35
CA ALA A 130 -7.09 -5.21 10.40
C ALA A 130 -6.21 -6.48 10.35
N PRO A 131 -5.83 -6.95 9.15
CA PRO A 131 -4.96 -8.11 9.03
C PRO A 131 -3.62 -7.85 9.74
N VAL A 132 -3.18 -8.86 10.51
CA VAL A 132 -1.82 -8.91 11.08
C VAL A 132 -0.86 -8.74 9.93
N ALA A 133 -0.03 -7.68 9.95
CA ALA A 133 0.79 -7.26 8.81
C ALA A 133 1.55 -8.45 8.18
N PRO A 134 1.04 -9.11 7.12
CA PRO A 134 1.66 -10.33 6.64
C PRO A 134 2.91 -9.98 5.82
N ASN A 135 2.96 -8.76 5.31
CA ASN A 135 3.91 -8.30 4.31
C ASN A 135 4.13 -6.79 4.48
N ALA A 136 4.90 -6.37 5.50
CA ALA A 136 5.41 -4.99 5.57
C ALA A 136 6.33 -4.61 4.38
N VAL A 137 6.54 -5.55 3.45
CA VAL A 137 7.41 -5.44 2.29
C VAL A 137 6.60 -5.77 1.05
N THR A 138 5.94 -4.78 0.44
CA THR A 138 5.26 -5.02 -0.84
C THR A 138 6.25 -5.19 -2.01
N ASN A 139 7.52 -4.81 -1.81
CA ASN A 139 8.60 -5.06 -2.77
C ASN A 139 9.98 -5.00 -2.08
N ALA A 140 10.73 -6.11 -2.09
CA ALA A 140 12.04 -6.20 -1.43
C ALA A 140 13.07 -5.17 -1.94
N ARG A 141 13.00 -4.78 -3.22
CA ARG A 141 13.89 -3.75 -3.80
C ARG A 141 13.55 -2.36 -3.29
N VAL A 142 12.27 -2.03 -3.18
CA VAL A 142 11.81 -0.74 -2.66
C VAL A 142 12.20 -0.60 -1.19
N GLN A 143 12.05 -1.68 -0.40
CA GLN A 143 12.48 -1.67 0.99
C GLN A 143 14.00 -1.57 1.14
N ALA A 144 14.78 -2.27 0.32
CA ALA A 144 16.23 -2.17 0.33
C ALA A 144 16.70 -0.75 -0.06
N ALA A 145 16.09 -0.14 -1.07
CA ALA A 145 16.38 1.25 -1.46
C ALA A 145 15.99 2.24 -0.35
N TYR A 146 14.85 2.03 0.32
CA TYR A 146 14.43 2.86 1.44
C TYR A 146 15.37 2.76 2.64
N SER A 147 15.77 1.54 3.01
CA SER A 147 16.66 1.29 4.16
C SER A 147 18.02 1.97 3.97
N ARG A 148 18.56 1.92 2.75
CA ARG A 148 19.77 2.65 2.35
C ARG A 148 19.60 4.17 2.43
N ALA A 149 18.46 4.69 1.95
CA ALA A 149 18.18 6.12 1.98
C ALA A 149 18.02 6.70 3.39
N MET A 150 17.50 5.90 4.33
CA MET A 150 17.29 6.31 5.73
C MET A 150 18.54 6.16 6.61
N GLY A 151 19.69 5.74 6.06
CA GLY A 151 20.93 5.55 6.83
C GLY A 151 20.82 4.48 7.92
N LYS A 152 19.85 3.56 7.80
CA LYS A 152 19.60 2.46 8.75
C LYS A 152 20.52 1.27 8.45
N ASP A 153 21.79 1.55 8.24
CA ASP A 153 22.84 0.54 8.05
C ASP A 153 23.31 0.04 9.43
N GLY A 154 22.47 -0.75 10.10
CA GLY A 154 22.82 -1.32 11.39
C GLY A 154 21.64 -1.93 12.14
N LYS A 155 21.58 -3.27 12.15
CA LYS A 155 20.68 -4.13 12.95
C LYS A 155 19.18 -4.00 12.69
N LEU A 156 18.65 -4.91 11.87
CA LEU A 156 17.68 -5.93 12.31
C LEU A 156 17.96 -7.22 11.53
N ALA A 157 18.93 -7.97 12.03
CA ALA A 157 18.96 -9.40 11.81
C ALA A 157 17.74 -9.97 12.55
N TYR A 158 16.81 -10.56 11.80
CA TYR A 158 15.83 -11.47 12.38
C TYR A 158 16.56 -12.76 12.81
N PRO A 159 16.54 -13.16 14.09
CA PRO A 159 17.23 -14.37 14.52
C PRO A 159 16.40 -15.59 14.14
N GLY A 160 16.97 -16.41 13.27
CA GLY A 160 16.39 -17.69 12.90
C GLY A 160 17.13 -18.37 11.76
N SER A 161 18.47 -18.42 11.78
CA SER A 161 19.22 -19.67 11.61
C SER A 161 20.74 -19.41 11.61
N SER A 162 21.43 -19.97 12.60
CA SER A 162 22.84 -20.37 12.52
C SER A 162 22.83 -21.77 13.12
N SER A 163 23.33 -22.83 12.49
CA SER A 163 24.49 -22.93 11.63
C SER A 163 24.42 -24.25 10.85
N LYS A 164 24.83 -24.24 9.58
CA LYS A 164 26.03 -24.93 9.09
C LYS A 164 26.10 -24.86 7.58
N SER A 165 27.31 -24.56 7.11
CA SER A 165 27.84 -24.70 5.74
C SER A 165 27.09 -24.00 4.62
N ALA A 166 27.78 -23.03 3.99
CA ALA A 166 27.61 -22.80 2.57
C ALA A 166 27.76 -24.15 1.83
N PRO A 167 26.86 -24.44 0.87
CA PRO A 167 27.34 -24.41 -0.50
C PRO A 167 26.34 -23.84 -1.53
N SER A 168 26.95 -23.32 -2.60
CA SER A 168 26.51 -23.26 -4.00
C SER A 168 25.18 -22.58 -4.38
N ALA A 169 25.33 -21.59 -5.25
CA ALA A 169 24.34 -21.09 -6.19
C ALA A 169 23.64 -22.22 -6.99
N LEU A 170 22.43 -21.92 -7.47
CA LEU A 170 21.45 -22.81 -8.11
C LEU A 170 20.74 -23.79 -7.17
N GLN A 171 19.55 -23.42 -6.69
CA GLN A 171 18.35 -24.27 -6.58
C GLN A 171 17.34 -23.53 -5.72
N ASN A 172 16.16 -23.24 -6.27
CA ASN A 172 14.87 -23.09 -5.57
C ASN A 172 13.81 -22.63 -6.60
N LYS A 173 13.51 -23.52 -7.56
CA LYS A 173 12.30 -23.42 -8.39
C LYS A 173 11.19 -24.12 -7.61
N ARG A 174 10.12 -23.40 -7.24
CA ARG A 174 8.93 -23.97 -6.61
C ARG A 174 7.96 -24.40 -7.71
N MET A 175 7.40 -25.59 -7.60
CA MET A 175 6.32 -26.08 -8.47
C MET A 175 4.96 -25.45 -8.08
N PRO A 176 4.04 -25.25 -9.04
CA PRO A 176 2.72 -24.68 -8.76
C PRO A 176 1.91 -25.61 -7.85
N GLY A 177 1.33 -25.02 -6.79
CA GLY A 177 0.36 -25.69 -5.92
C GLY A 177 -1.08 -25.58 -6.46
N VAL A 178 -2.02 -26.22 -5.77
CA VAL A 178 -3.44 -26.24 -6.14
C VAL A 178 -4.09 -24.84 -6.19
N ASP A 179 -3.54 -23.87 -5.44
CA ASP A 179 -4.02 -22.49 -5.37
C ASP A 179 -3.26 -21.50 -6.28
N ASP A 180 -2.33 -21.99 -7.11
CA ASP A 180 -1.50 -21.15 -7.99
C ASP A 180 -2.11 -21.04 -9.40
N ASP A 181 -2.95 -20.03 -9.63
CA ASP A 181 -3.59 -19.73 -10.92
C ASP A 181 -2.81 -18.70 -11.77
N CYS A 182 -2.86 -18.86 -13.10
CA CYS A 182 -2.19 -17.95 -14.02
C CYS A 182 -2.96 -16.61 -14.13
N PRO A 183 -2.38 -15.45 -13.83
CA PRO A 183 -3.05 -14.15 -13.86
C PRO A 183 -3.34 -13.63 -15.28
N ILE A 184 -2.90 -14.35 -16.32
CA ILE A 184 -3.12 -14.00 -17.72
C ILE A 184 -4.35 -14.74 -18.28
N CYS A 185 -4.47 -16.04 -18.03
CA CYS A 185 -5.59 -16.87 -18.53
C CYS A 185 -6.56 -17.33 -17.45
N TYR A 186 -6.26 -17.12 -16.16
CA TYR A 186 -7.05 -17.57 -15.01
C TYR A 186 -7.29 -19.09 -14.96
N GLU A 187 -6.41 -19.87 -15.60
CA GLU A 187 -6.42 -21.32 -15.52
C GLU A 187 -5.43 -21.80 -14.45
N SER A 188 -5.78 -22.93 -13.82
CA SER A 188 -4.94 -23.55 -12.81
C SER A 188 -3.66 -24.06 -13.44
N MET A 189 -2.53 -23.72 -12.82
CA MET A 189 -1.21 -24.17 -13.26
C MET A 189 -0.78 -25.47 -12.57
N HIS A 190 -1.66 -26.06 -11.75
CA HIS A 190 -1.41 -27.32 -11.05
C HIS A 190 -1.21 -28.46 -12.07
N GLU A 191 -0.24 -29.36 -11.82
CA GLU A 191 0.12 -30.49 -12.68
C GLU A 191 0.74 -30.16 -14.06
N GLU A 192 0.99 -28.88 -14.37
CA GLU A 192 1.69 -28.51 -15.61
C GLU A 192 3.18 -28.94 -15.60
N GLN A 193 3.69 -29.34 -16.77
CA GLN A 193 5.09 -29.75 -16.95
C GLN A 193 6.02 -28.53 -16.88
N GLU A 194 7.22 -28.67 -16.29
CA GLU A 194 8.16 -27.55 -16.12
C GLU A 194 8.48 -26.78 -17.43
N LYS A 195 8.44 -27.47 -18.56
CA LYS A 195 8.69 -26.91 -19.90
C LYS A 195 7.62 -25.90 -20.35
N ASN A 196 6.42 -25.99 -19.78
CA ASN A 196 5.30 -25.10 -20.08
C ASN A 196 5.22 -23.93 -19.09
N LEU A 197 6.16 -23.81 -18.16
CA LEU A 197 6.17 -22.78 -17.13
C LEU A 197 7.41 -21.90 -17.25
N VAL A 198 7.23 -20.62 -16.96
CA VAL A 198 8.29 -19.61 -16.97
C VAL A 198 8.31 -18.94 -15.61
N TRP A 199 9.45 -19.01 -14.92
CA TRP A 199 9.63 -18.45 -13.57
C TRP A 199 10.32 -17.10 -13.61
N CYS A 200 9.79 -16.16 -12.86
CA CYS A 200 10.46 -14.89 -12.64
C CYS A 200 11.73 -15.09 -11.81
N ALA A 201 12.87 -14.58 -12.28
CA ALA A 201 14.14 -14.65 -11.56
C ALA A 201 14.13 -13.92 -10.20
N GLU A 202 13.21 -12.97 -10.01
CA GLU A 202 13.14 -12.13 -8.80
C GLU A 202 12.10 -12.62 -7.79
N CYS A 203 10.84 -12.74 -8.21
CA CYS A 203 9.76 -13.14 -7.30
C CYS A 203 9.51 -14.64 -7.28
N LYS A 204 10.13 -15.41 -8.19
CA LYS A 204 9.99 -16.86 -8.32
C LYS A 204 8.56 -17.35 -8.59
N ASN A 205 7.62 -16.43 -8.84
CA ASN A 205 6.29 -16.77 -9.35
C ASN A 205 6.38 -17.20 -10.81
N MET A 206 5.42 -18.00 -11.24
CA MET A 206 5.41 -18.67 -12.54
C MET A 206 4.21 -18.25 -13.39
N LEU A 207 4.39 -18.35 -14.71
CA LEU A 207 3.36 -18.15 -15.72
C LEU A 207 3.47 -19.28 -16.74
N HIS A 208 2.37 -19.59 -17.44
CA HIS A 208 2.47 -20.45 -18.63
C HIS A 208 3.39 -19.80 -19.68
N ALA A 209 4.26 -20.61 -20.29
CA ALA A 209 5.17 -20.22 -21.35
C ALA A 209 4.41 -19.67 -22.56
N ALA A 210 3.25 -20.25 -22.89
CA ALA A 210 2.36 -19.75 -23.93
C ALA A 210 1.81 -18.36 -23.60
N CYS A 211 1.33 -18.15 -22.36
CA CYS A 211 0.84 -16.84 -21.91
C CYS A 211 1.96 -15.79 -21.87
N PHE A 212 3.16 -16.18 -21.45
CA PHE A 212 4.35 -15.32 -21.47
C PHE A 212 4.74 -14.90 -22.89
N ALA A 213 4.78 -15.85 -23.84
CA ALA A 213 5.07 -15.59 -25.24
C ALA A 213 3.99 -14.73 -25.91
N GLN A 214 2.71 -14.93 -25.57
CA GLN A 214 1.63 -14.12 -26.12
C GLN A 214 1.72 -12.67 -25.65
N CYS A 215 1.97 -12.43 -24.34
CA CYS A 215 2.25 -11.08 -23.82
C CYS A 215 3.48 -10.43 -24.48
N HIS A 216 4.48 -11.22 -24.86
CA HIS A 216 5.65 -10.75 -25.59
C HIS A 216 5.32 -10.32 -27.02
N CYS A 217 4.53 -11.12 -27.76
CA CYS A 217 4.15 -10.83 -29.13
C CYS A 217 3.21 -9.63 -29.27
N THR A 218 2.37 -9.34 -28.28
CA THR A 218 1.47 -8.17 -28.33
C THR A 218 2.16 -6.85 -27.92
N ARG A 219 3.38 -6.91 -27.35
CA ARG A 219 4.08 -5.76 -26.76
C ARG A 219 5.41 -5.43 -27.42
N GLN A 220 5.50 -5.57 -28.75
CA GLN A 220 6.73 -5.52 -29.57
C GLN A 220 7.69 -4.32 -29.41
N HIS A 221 7.46 -3.36 -28.49
CA HIS A 221 8.32 -2.21 -28.23
C HIS A 221 8.47 -1.80 -26.76
N GLN A 222 8.09 -2.62 -25.77
CA GLN A 222 8.26 -2.30 -24.35
C GLN A 222 9.03 -3.37 -23.56
N ASP A 223 9.85 -2.92 -22.61
CA ASP A 223 10.58 -3.77 -21.68
C ASP A 223 9.64 -4.76 -20.97
N LEU A 224 9.90 -6.05 -21.18
CA LEU A 224 9.11 -7.13 -20.61
C LEU A 224 9.25 -7.11 -19.09
N SER A 225 8.14 -6.93 -18.39
CA SER A 225 8.10 -6.91 -16.94
C SER A 225 7.21 -8.02 -16.38
N CYS A 226 7.60 -8.63 -15.27
CA CYS A 226 6.84 -9.69 -14.61
C CYS A 226 5.46 -9.20 -14.16
N VAL A 227 4.39 -9.97 -14.43
CA VAL A 227 3.03 -9.56 -14.03
C VAL A 227 2.89 -9.46 -12.50
N TYR A 228 3.60 -10.32 -11.76
CA TYR A 228 3.57 -10.35 -10.30
C TYR A 228 4.42 -9.23 -9.67
N CYS A 229 5.69 -9.09 -10.05
CA CYS A 229 6.61 -8.17 -9.37
C CYS A 229 7.17 -7.04 -10.25
N ARG A 230 6.84 -7.04 -11.55
CA ARG A 230 7.34 -6.11 -12.59
C ARG A 230 8.86 -6.01 -12.73
N ALA A 231 9.57 -6.98 -12.18
CA ALA A 231 10.94 -7.32 -12.56
C ALA A 231 11.10 -7.29 -14.07
N LYS A 232 12.15 -6.64 -14.60
CA LYS A 232 12.52 -6.84 -15.99
C LYS A 232 12.87 -8.31 -16.16
N TRP A 233 12.22 -8.97 -17.11
CA TRP A 233 12.64 -10.31 -17.49
C TRP A 233 14.04 -10.19 -18.06
N ILE A 234 14.98 -10.94 -17.48
CA ILE A 234 16.38 -10.94 -17.92
C ILE A 234 16.43 -11.69 -19.25
N VAL A 235 16.04 -11.02 -20.33
CA VAL A 235 16.53 -11.33 -21.66
C VAL A 235 17.84 -10.56 -21.76
N GLN A 236 18.95 -11.28 -22.02
CA GLN A 236 20.30 -10.74 -21.90
C GLN A 236 20.50 -9.45 -22.71
N THR A 237 20.37 -8.28 -22.06
CA THR A 237 21.10 -7.05 -22.39
C THR A 237 21.22 -6.14 -21.16
N SER A 238 22.48 -5.94 -20.76
CA SER A 238 23.11 -4.88 -19.96
C SER A 238 22.32 -4.15 -18.86
N THR A 239 22.78 -4.40 -17.63
CA THR A 239 22.54 -3.67 -16.38
C THR A 239 23.05 -2.22 -16.40
N HIS A 240 22.24 -1.29 -15.88
CA HIS A 240 22.72 -0.03 -15.29
C HIS A 240 22.13 0.18 -13.89
N ALA A 241 22.96 0.68 -12.98
CA ALA A 241 22.61 0.98 -11.59
C ALA A 241 21.52 2.06 -11.48
N THR A 242 20.58 1.87 -10.55
CA THR A 242 19.46 2.79 -10.31
C THR A 242 19.82 3.87 -9.27
N PRO A 243 19.69 5.17 -9.60
CA PRO A 243 19.94 6.25 -8.65
C PRO A 243 18.80 6.40 -7.63
N VAL A 244 19.17 6.66 -6.37
CA VAL A 244 18.29 7.16 -5.31
C VAL A 244 18.54 8.67 -5.22
N GLY A 245 17.49 9.49 -5.21
CA GLY A 245 17.61 10.94 -5.21
C GLY A 245 16.66 11.63 -4.23
N THR A 246 17.10 12.74 -3.65
CA THR A 246 16.26 13.65 -2.87
C THR A 246 15.66 14.70 -3.80
N THR A 247 14.35 14.91 -3.74
CA THR A 247 13.72 15.97 -4.55
C THR A 247 14.06 17.36 -4.01
N LYS A 248 13.89 18.40 -4.83
CA LYS A 248 14.07 19.81 -4.41
C LYS A 248 13.21 20.21 -3.20
N GLU A 249 12.16 19.44 -2.93
CA GLU A 249 11.21 19.63 -1.83
C GLU A 249 11.56 18.79 -0.57
N GLY A 250 12.71 18.09 -0.56
CA GLY A 250 13.21 17.37 0.61
C GLY A 250 12.67 15.95 0.82
N TYR A 251 11.89 15.42 -0.12
CA TYR A 251 11.35 14.04 -0.02
C TYR A 251 12.34 13.01 -0.58
N ILE A 252 12.34 11.82 0.04
CA ILE A 252 13.05 10.64 -0.49
C ILE A 252 12.25 10.10 -1.68
N ASN A 253 12.89 10.03 -2.85
CA ASN A 253 12.30 9.48 -4.06
C ASN A 253 12.94 8.14 -4.44
N ILE A 254 12.08 7.14 -4.66
CA ILE A 254 12.48 5.76 -5.01
C ILE A 254 11.75 5.30 -6.29
N ALA A 255 11.42 6.23 -7.20
CA ALA A 255 10.72 5.92 -8.45
C ALA A 255 11.46 4.86 -9.27
N ALA A 256 12.78 5.01 -9.42
CA ALA A 256 13.64 4.10 -10.17
C ALA A 256 13.65 2.67 -9.60
N ALA A 257 13.70 2.49 -8.28
CA ALA A 257 13.69 1.16 -7.69
C ALA A 257 12.29 0.52 -7.68
N ALA A 258 11.23 1.34 -7.77
CA ALA A 258 9.84 0.90 -7.87
C ALA A 258 9.37 0.69 -9.33
N GLY A 259 10.20 1.01 -10.33
CA GLY A 259 9.83 1.00 -11.75
C GLY A 259 8.70 1.98 -12.07
N ILE A 260 8.66 3.11 -11.36
CA ILE A 260 7.70 4.19 -11.55
C ILE A 260 8.40 5.30 -12.32
N ASP A 261 7.73 5.86 -13.33
CA ASP A 261 8.18 7.10 -13.96
C ASP A 261 7.99 8.27 -12.98
N PRO A 262 9.03 9.03 -12.63
CA PRO A 262 8.88 10.20 -11.75
C PRO A 262 8.04 11.31 -12.38
N VAL A 263 7.91 11.34 -13.70
CA VAL A 263 7.01 12.26 -14.42
C VAL A 263 5.60 11.74 -14.32
N ARG A 264 4.68 12.63 -13.92
CA ARG A 264 3.26 12.29 -13.87
C ARG A 264 2.75 12.13 -15.29
N ASP A 265 2.19 10.97 -15.60
CA ASP A 265 1.45 10.77 -16.83
C ASP A 265 0.18 11.63 -16.82
N GLU A 266 0.17 12.67 -17.64
CA GLU A 266 -0.96 13.58 -17.84
C GLU A 266 -1.74 13.23 -19.12
N SER A 267 -1.46 12.08 -19.76
CA SER A 267 -2.22 11.66 -20.92
C SER A 267 -3.68 11.42 -20.53
N ILE A 268 -4.54 12.30 -21.02
CA ILE A 268 -5.99 12.18 -20.94
C ILE A 268 -6.34 11.16 -22.02
N CYS A 269 -6.91 10.02 -21.63
CA CYS A 269 -7.47 9.09 -22.61
C CYS A 269 -8.69 9.76 -23.25
N GLU A 270 -8.48 10.43 -24.39
CA GLU A 270 -9.56 10.74 -25.31
C GLU A 270 -10.17 9.41 -25.78
N HIS A 271 -11.50 9.32 -25.66
CA HIS A 271 -12.29 8.13 -25.93
C HIS A 271 -12.51 7.94 -27.43
#